data_AF-A0A1F9QUJ6-F1
#
_entry.id   AF-A0A1F9QUJ6-F1
#
_cell.length_a   1.000
_cell.length_b   1.000
_cell.length_c   1.000
_cell.angle_alpha   90.00
_cell.angle_beta   90.00
_cell.angle_gamma   90.00
#
_symmetry.space_group_name_H-M   'P 1'
#
loop_
_entity.id
_entity.type
_entity.pdbx_description
1 polymer ?
#
loop_
_entity_poly.entity_id
_entity_poly.type
_entity_poly.pdbx_seq_one_letter_code
_entity_poly.pdbx_strand_id
1 'polypeptide(L)'
;MNKITHLAAAAVLSLSGAVLAGAADNLALSGAGLSLSGIETPSPEAPKANQWMTLRKITVNEAQPDMNDTLIGLIRHGENIDKVVKELNEGGFKAKALQDNSGGYMVMVDVTGLDAADYAIGLARYYYVEEVKVGRKVHNQLFGLQNKSTYAVKMGTIKGGMNHSQADLKINKLDWTITGGLNNSPVNMSVNHAEKTITGGANLSPVNLKFDWSKEEVTVYGGANLSPVRYTVNWKNGLLQGSSNNSPVKLEFNMSEGLADATIVTVKGYANHAPVELVYNKVNGHIGGYMNYSPVDASLVNCDLYDFLQYFFLFLK
;
A
#
# COMPACT_ATOMS: atom_id res chain seq x y z
N MET A 1 -22.44 25.88 77.01
CA MET A 1 -21.23 26.72 77.15
C MET A 1 -20.58 26.88 75.78
N ASN A 2 -20.39 28.14 75.36
CA ASN A 2 -19.47 28.70 74.35
C ASN A 2 -19.50 28.16 72.90
N LYS A 3 -20.13 28.90 71.97
CA LYS A 3 -19.60 30.00 71.10
C LYS A 3 -19.02 29.42 69.80
N ILE A 4 -19.68 29.51 68.64
CA ILE A 4 -19.93 30.69 67.75
C ILE A 4 -18.66 31.21 67.07
N THR A 5 -18.60 30.90 65.75
CA THR A 5 -18.09 31.64 64.56
C THR A 5 -16.62 32.03 64.41
N HIS A 6 -16.05 31.77 63.22
CA HIS A 6 -15.80 32.73 62.12
C HIS A 6 -15.53 31.93 60.81
N LEU A 7 -16.26 32.13 59.70
CA LEU A 7 -16.07 33.16 58.64
C LEU A 7 -14.63 33.17 58.09
N ALA A 8 -14.31 33.23 56.80
CA ALA A 8 -14.99 33.15 55.50
C ALA A 8 -13.90 33.29 54.42
N ALA A 9 -14.14 32.71 53.23
CA ALA A 9 -13.70 33.12 51.88
C ALA A 9 -13.74 31.85 50.99
N ALA A 10 -14.73 31.55 50.16
CA ALA A 10 -15.43 32.30 49.12
C ALA A 10 -14.55 32.72 47.93
N ALA A 11 -14.52 31.88 46.89
CA ALA A 11 -14.69 32.23 45.46
C ALA A 11 -14.61 30.92 44.62
N VAL A 12 -15.66 30.35 44.01
CA VAL A 12 -16.52 30.83 42.89
C VAL A 12 -15.75 30.71 41.56
N LEU A 13 -15.87 29.60 40.81
CA LEU A 13 -16.69 29.35 39.59
C LEU A 13 -15.94 28.23 38.81
N SER A 14 -16.46 27.37 37.93
CA SER A 14 -17.78 26.98 37.43
C SER A 14 -17.53 25.94 36.31
N LEU A 15 -18.50 25.04 36.09
CA LEU A 15 -18.80 24.35 34.82
C LEU A 15 -17.81 23.29 34.28
N SER A 16 -18.16 22.02 34.46
CA SER A 16 -18.31 21.06 33.34
C SER A 16 -19.07 19.82 33.83
N GLY A 17 -20.39 19.86 33.65
CA GLY A 17 -21.20 18.64 33.53
C GLY A 17 -21.09 18.10 32.10
N ALA A 18 -21.41 16.82 31.95
CA ALA A 18 -21.34 15.97 30.75
C ALA A 18 -19.94 15.42 30.44
N VAL A 19 -19.65 14.19 30.91
CA VAL A 19 -19.53 12.94 30.13
C VAL A 19 -19.08 11.85 31.11
N LEU A 20 -20.02 11.26 31.83
CA LEU A 20 -19.87 9.94 32.48
C LEU A 20 -21.19 9.19 32.31
N ALA A 21 -21.56 8.94 31.06
CA ALA A 21 -22.73 8.17 30.65
C ALA A 21 -22.40 7.28 29.45
N GLY A 22 -21.24 6.60 29.49
CA GLY A 22 -20.80 5.69 28.43
C GLY A 22 -20.34 4.32 28.90
N ALA A 23 -20.29 4.07 30.22
CA ALA A 23 -19.79 2.80 30.77
C ALA A 23 -20.82 2.04 31.63
N ALA A 24 -21.98 2.64 31.92
CA ALA A 24 -23.03 2.00 32.73
C ALA A 24 -24.05 1.22 31.87
N ASP A 25 -24.29 1.64 30.62
CA ASP A 25 -25.31 1.01 29.77
C ASP A 25 -24.89 -0.38 29.24
N ASN A 26 -23.59 -0.64 29.15
CA ASN A 26 -23.08 -1.93 28.67
C ASN A 26 -23.10 -3.04 29.73
N LEU A 27 -23.19 -2.69 31.02
CA LEU A 27 -23.29 -3.67 32.10
C LEU A 27 -24.75 -4.13 32.31
N ALA A 28 -25.73 -3.24 32.11
CA ALA A 28 -27.15 -3.59 32.24
C ALA A 28 -27.66 -4.51 31.11
N LEU A 29 -27.11 -4.38 29.89
CA LEU A 29 -27.50 -5.21 28.74
C LEU A 29 -26.88 -6.63 28.76
N SER A 30 -25.68 -6.79 29.33
CA SER A 30 -25.02 -8.10 29.45
C SER A 30 -25.73 -9.07 30.41
N GLY A 31 -26.46 -8.53 31.41
CA GLY A 31 -27.23 -9.32 32.38
C GLY A 31 -28.58 -9.86 31.87
N ALA A 32 -29.06 -9.37 30.71
CA ALA A 32 -30.36 -9.74 30.15
C ALA A 32 -30.29 -10.83 29.06
N GLY A 33 -29.10 -11.34 28.72
CA GLY A 33 -28.94 -12.37 27.68
C GLY A 33 -29.27 -11.90 26.25
N LEU A 34 -29.41 -10.59 26.03
CA LEU A 34 -29.68 -10.00 24.72
C LEU A 34 -28.36 -9.51 24.11
N SER A 35 -27.68 -10.37 23.35
CA SER A 35 -26.63 -9.90 22.44
C SER A 35 -27.29 -9.31 21.21
N LEU A 36 -27.12 -8.01 20.99
CA LEU A 36 -27.35 -7.44 19.66
C LEU A 36 -26.30 -8.06 18.74
N SER A 37 -26.72 -8.98 17.87
CA SER A 37 -25.90 -9.44 16.76
C SER A 37 -25.44 -8.19 16.02
N GLY A 38 -24.13 -7.93 16.04
CA GLY A 38 -23.56 -6.85 15.27
C GLY A 38 -24.07 -6.99 13.84
N ILE A 39 -24.74 -5.96 13.32
CA ILE A 39 -25.07 -5.89 11.91
C ILE A 39 -23.72 -5.75 11.21
N GLU A 40 -23.15 -6.89 10.83
CA GLU A 40 -22.01 -6.95 9.91
C GLU A 40 -22.51 -6.40 8.58
N THR A 41 -22.26 -5.12 8.32
CA THR A 41 -22.32 -4.64 6.94
C THR A 41 -21.19 -5.35 6.20
N PRO A 42 -21.47 -6.09 5.11
CA PRO A 42 -20.44 -6.80 4.38
C PRO A 42 -19.38 -5.79 3.94
N SER A 43 -18.17 -5.96 4.47
CA SER A 43 -16.99 -5.27 3.98
C SER A 43 -16.86 -5.60 2.49
N PRO A 44 -16.64 -4.62 1.59
CA PRO A 44 -16.46 -4.90 0.17
C PRO A 44 -15.40 -5.99 -0.02
N GLU A 45 -15.71 -7.02 -0.83
CA GLU A 45 -14.76 -8.09 -1.15
C GLU A 45 -13.48 -7.45 -1.73
N ALA A 46 -12.33 -7.68 -1.11
CA ALA A 46 -11.07 -7.16 -1.60
C ALA A 46 -10.64 -7.85 -2.92
N PRO A 47 -9.99 -7.15 -3.86
CA PRO A 47 -9.59 -7.75 -5.13
C PRO A 47 -8.61 -8.91 -5.10
N LYS A 48 -9.09 -9.99 -5.74
CA LYS A 48 -8.54 -11.35 -5.78
C LYS A 48 -7.58 -11.60 -6.95
N ALA A 49 -7.10 -10.58 -7.66
CA ALA A 49 -6.32 -10.77 -8.89
C ALA A 49 -4.82 -10.67 -8.64
N ASN A 50 -4.11 -11.79 -8.82
CA ASN A 50 -2.67 -11.78 -9.05
C ASN A 50 -2.37 -10.98 -10.36
N GLN A 51 -1.16 -10.43 -10.49
CA GLN A 51 -0.78 -9.56 -11.62
C GLN A 51 -1.05 -10.18 -13.01
N TRP A 52 -0.94 -11.51 -13.11
CA TRP A 52 -1.24 -12.26 -14.35
C TRP A 52 -2.74 -12.32 -14.67
N MET A 53 -3.59 -12.45 -13.65
CA MET A 53 -5.05 -12.40 -13.78
C MET A 53 -5.54 -10.98 -14.06
N THR A 54 -4.87 -9.96 -13.51
CA THR A 54 -5.14 -8.55 -13.82
C THR A 54 -4.93 -8.25 -15.30
N LEU A 55 -3.81 -8.69 -15.88
CA LEU A 55 -3.52 -8.44 -17.30
C LEU A 55 -4.51 -9.17 -18.22
N ARG A 56 -4.99 -10.35 -17.85
CA ARG A 56 -5.99 -11.10 -18.63
C ARG A 56 -7.34 -10.40 -18.74
N LYS A 57 -7.67 -9.49 -17.82
CA LYS A 57 -8.89 -8.68 -17.90
C LYS A 57 -8.81 -7.58 -18.96
N ILE A 58 -7.60 -7.21 -19.40
CA ILE A 58 -7.42 -6.10 -20.33
C ILE A 58 -7.54 -6.61 -21.76
N THR A 59 -8.53 -6.09 -22.49
CA THR A 59 -8.84 -6.51 -23.85
C THR A 59 -8.95 -5.30 -24.77
N VAL A 60 -8.86 -5.52 -26.08
CA VAL A 60 -9.11 -4.46 -27.07
C VAL A 60 -10.59 -4.14 -27.11
N ASN A 61 -10.93 -2.85 -27.06
CA ASN A 61 -12.25 -2.38 -27.42
C ASN A 61 -12.47 -2.51 -28.93
N GLU A 62 -12.98 -3.66 -29.39
CA GLU A 62 -13.22 -3.91 -30.81
C GLU A 62 -14.29 -2.98 -31.42
N ALA A 63 -15.18 -2.40 -30.62
CA ALA A 63 -16.17 -1.44 -31.11
C ALA A 63 -15.56 -0.06 -31.39
N GLN A 64 -14.52 0.34 -30.64
CA GLN A 64 -13.82 1.61 -30.79
C GLN A 64 -12.31 1.42 -30.55
N PRO A 65 -11.59 0.80 -31.50
CA PRO A 65 -10.18 0.45 -31.32
C PRO A 65 -9.26 1.69 -31.20
N ASP A 66 -9.71 2.87 -31.63
CA ASP A 66 -8.92 4.10 -31.55
C ASP A 66 -9.12 4.90 -30.26
N MET A 67 -9.98 4.42 -29.35
CA MET A 67 -10.29 5.06 -28.07
C MET A 67 -9.17 4.84 -27.05
N ASN A 68 -8.14 5.67 -27.10
CA ASN A 68 -6.97 5.56 -26.23
C ASN A 68 -7.03 6.43 -24.97
N ASP A 69 -7.86 7.47 -24.97
CA ASP A 69 -8.00 8.43 -23.85
C ASP A 69 -9.15 8.08 -22.89
N THR A 70 -9.77 6.92 -23.07
CA THR A 70 -10.85 6.45 -22.21
C THR A 70 -10.76 4.95 -22.04
N LEU A 71 -10.94 4.48 -20.80
CA LEU A 71 -10.99 3.06 -20.45
C LEU A 71 -12.43 2.69 -20.12
N ILE A 72 -12.87 1.50 -20.54
CA ILE A 72 -14.18 0.97 -20.17
C ILE A 72 -13.98 -0.23 -19.24
N GLY A 73 -14.36 -0.09 -17.97
CA GLY A 73 -14.43 -1.19 -17.02
C GLY A 73 -15.81 -1.83 -17.06
N LEU A 74 -15.90 -3.11 -17.40
CA LEU A 74 -17.13 -3.89 -17.24
C LEU A 74 -17.24 -4.31 -15.79
N ILE A 75 -18.37 -3.97 -15.16
CA ILE A 75 -18.59 -4.24 -13.74
C ILE A 75 -19.40 -5.52 -13.59
N ARG A 76 -18.98 -6.35 -12.63
CA ARG A 76 -19.66 -7.58 -12.23
C ARG A 76 -21.14 -7.32 -11.96
N HIS A 77 -21.98 -8.20 -12.48
CA HIS A 77 -23.42 -8.08 -12.31
C HIS A 77 -23.82 -8.15 -10.82
N GLY A 78 -24.71 -7.25 -10.40
CA GLY A 78 -25.19 -7.15 -9.00
C GLY A 78 -24.42 -6.16 -8.12
N GLU A 79 -23.34 -5.55 -8.62
CA GLU A 79 -22.61 -4.50 -7.90
C GLU A 79 -23.38 -3.17 -7.88
N ASN A 80 -23.25 -2.42 -6.78
CA ASN A 80 -23.81 -1.07 -6.69
C ASN A 80 -22.91 -0.08 -7.43
N ILE A 81 -23.38 0.41 -8.59
CA ILE A 81 -22.59 1.26 -9.48
C ILE A 81 -22.20 2.60 -8.84
N ASP A 82 -23.05 3.18 -7.97
CA ASP A 82 -22.74 4.44 -7.29
C ASP A 82 -21.59 4.27 -6.29
N LYS A 83 -21.58 3.13 -5.59
CA LYS A 83 -20.48 2.75 -4.69
C LYS A 83 -19.19 2.53 -5.48
N VAL A 84 -19.27 1.79 -6.59
CA VAL A 84 -18.11 1.53 -7.47
C VAL A 84 -17.51 2.83 -8.00
N VAL A 85 -18.34 3.74 -8.53
CA VAL A 85 -17.86 5.04 -9.04
C VAL A 85 -17.23 5.86 -7.93
N LYS A 86 -17.81 5.86 -6.72
CA LYS A 86 -17.23 6.56 -5.57
C LYS A 86 -15.85 5.99 -5.20
N GLU A 87 -15.73 4.68 -5.05
CA GLU A 87 -14.46 4.02 -4.71
C GLU A 87 -13.37 4.26 -5.77
N LEU A 88 -13.73 4.19 -7.06
CA LEU A 88 -12.80 4.50 -8.15
C LEU A 88 -12.34 5.96 -8.11
N ASN A 89 -13.24 6.91 -7.85
CA ASN A 89 -12.89 8.32 -7.74
C ASN A 89 -12.00 8.61 -6.52
N GLU A 90 -12.26 7.97 -5.38
CA GLU A 90 -11.37 8.02 -4.20
C GLU A 90 -9.99 7.40 -4.50
N GLY A 91 -9.95 6.37 -5.35
CA GLY A 91 -8.73 5.76 -5.89
C GLY A 91 -8.02 6.59 -6.96
N GLY A 92 -8.49 7.80 -7.28
CA GLY A 92 -7.86 8.72 -8.22
C GLY A 92 -8.26 8.55 -9.69
N PHE A 93 -9.23 7.68 -10.00
CA PHE A 93 -9.78 7.56 -11.35
C PHE A 93 -10.83 8.65 -11.60
N LYS A 94 -10.95 9.16 -12.83
CA LYS A 94 -12.07 10.02 -13.23
C LYS A 94 -13.20 9.17 -13.80
N ALA A 95 -13.90 8.46 -12.91
CA ALA A 95 -14.88 7.43 -13.31
C ALA A 95 -16.31 7.99 -13.42
N LYS A 96 -17.04 7.54 -14.46
CA LYS A 96 -18.47 7.80 -14.66
C LYS A 96 -19.20 6.49 -14.96
N ALA A 97 -20.37 6.31 -14.37
CA ALA A 97 -21.22 5.17 -14.66
C ALA A 97 -21.80 5.26 -16.10
N LEU A 98 -21.87 4.12 -16.76
CA LEU A 98 -22.59 3.94 -18.01
C LEU A 98 -23.41 2.65 -17.92
N GLN A 99 -24.68 2.69 -18.29
CA GLN A 99 -25.53 1.52 -18.28
C GLN A 99 -25.46 0.84 -19.65
N ASP A 100 -25.29 -0.48 -19.67
CA ASP A 100 -25.42 -1.26 -20.91
C ASP A 100 -26.89 -1.58 -21.22
N ASN A 101 -27.19 -1.89 -22.48
CA ASN A 101 -28.55 -2.19 -22.93
C ASN A 101 -29.08 -3.56 -22.43
N SER A 102 -28.25 -4.35 -21.76
CA SER A 102 -28.55 -5.66 -21.16
C SER A 102 -28.75 -5.61 -19.63
N GLY A 103 -28.70 -4.42 -19.03
CA GLY A 103 -28.85 -4.22 -17.59
C GLY A 103 -27.58 -4.43 -16.75
N GLY A 104 -26.43 -4.64 -17.40
CA GLY A 104 -25.11 -4.56 -16.78
C GLY A 104 -24.62 -3.11 -16.64
N TYR A 105 -23.73 -2.88 -15.69
CA TYR A 105 -23.12 -1.57 -15.48
C TYR A 105 -21.68 -1.58 -15.99
N MET A 106 -21.30 -0.49 -16.64
CA MET A 106 -19.94 -0.19 -17.06
C MET A 106 -19.48 1.10 -16.38
N VAL A 107 -18.18 1.27 -16.27
CA VAL A 107 -17.56 2.54 -15.89
C VAL A 107 -16.68 3.04 -17.02
N MET A 108 -16.83 4.31 -17.36
CA MET A 108 -15.91 5.02 -18.23
C MET A 108 -14.93 5.80 -17.38
N VAL A 109 -13.65 5.58 -17.59
CA VAL A 109 -12.57 6.32 -16.93
C VAL A 109 -11.90 7.21 -17.96
N ASP A 110 -11.97 8.52 -17.74
CA ASP A 110 -11.22 9.50 -18.54
C ASP A 110 -9.74 9.47 -18.14
N VAL A 111 -8.89 9.13 -19.10
CA VAL A 111 -7.42 9.06 -18.96
C VAL A 111 -6.71 10.05 -19.89
N THR A 112 -7.42 11.08 -20.36
CA THR A 112 -6.85 12.13 -21.21
C THR A 112 -5.64 12.78 -20.53
N GLY A 113 -4.49 12.75 -21.21
CA GLY A 113 -3.24 13.31 -20.69
C GLY A 113 -2.56 12.46 -19.59
N LEU A 114 -3.06 11.25 -19.34
CA LEU A 114 -2.50 10.27 -18.41
C LEU A 114 -1.95 9.06 -19.18
N ASP A 115 -1.19 8.20 -18.50
CA ASP A 115 -0.75 6.94 -19.11
C ASP A 115 -1.89 5.92 -19.09
N ALA A 116 -2.61 5.82 -20.22
CA ALA A 116 -3.76 4.94 -20.37
C ALA A 116 -3.44 3.46 -20.10
N ALA A 117 -2.21 3.01 -20.35
CA ALA A 117 -1.80 1.64 -20.07
C ALA A 117 -1.70 1.38 -18.56
N ASP A 118 -1.19 2.35 -17.81
CA ASP A 118 -1.03 2.26 -16.36
C ASP A 118 -2.39 2.26 -15.66
N TYR A 119 -3.26 3.18 -16.08
CA TYR A 119 -4.62 3.26 -15.56
C TYR A 119 -5.45 2.03 -15.93
N ALA A 120 -5.22 1.40 -17.09
CA ALA A 120 -5.86 0.13 -17.45
C ALA A 120 -5.49 -1.00 -16.50
N ILE A 121 -4.19 -1.13 -16.15
CA ILE A 121 -3.72 -2.09 -15.15
C ILE A 121 -4.33 -1.79 -13.79
N GLY A 122 -4.29 -0.53 -13.36
CA GLY A 122 -4.86 -0.10 -12.07
C GLY A 122 -6.35 -0.41 -11.98
N LEU A 123 -7.13 -0.11 -13.03
CA LEU A 123 -8.56 -0.40 -13.09
C LEU A 123 -8.83 -1.92 -13.07
N ALA A 124 -8.06 -2.70 -13.81
CA ALA A 124 -8.20 -4.16 -13.86
C ALA A 124 -7.90 -4.85 -12.51
N ARG A 125 -7.19 -4.18 -11.60
CA ARG A 125 -6.92 -4.72 -10.25
C ARG A 125 -8.18 -4.79 -9.41
N TYR A 126 -9.21 -3.97 -9.66
CA TYR A 126 -10.44 -4.00 -8.87
C TYR A 126 -11.23 -5.30 -9.07
N TYR A 127 -11.88 -5.76 -8.00
CA TYR A 127 -12.48 -7.10 -7.93
C TYR A 127 -13.77 -7.18 -8.76
N TYR A 128 -14.55 -6.11 -8.68
CA TYR A 128 -15.78 -5.92 -9.41
C TYR A 128 -15.54 -5.61 -10.88
N VAL A 129 -14.31 -5.34 -11.31
CA VAL A 129 -13.99 -5.13 -12.74
C VAL A 129 -13.71 -6.49 -13.37
N GLU A 130 -14.61 -6.94 -14.23
CA GLU A 130 -14.48 -8.22 -14.95
C GLU A 130 -13.57 -8.09 -16.16
N GLU A 131 -13.68 -6.97 -16.89
CA GLU A 131 -12.94 -6.70 -18.12
C GLU A 131 -12.62 -5.20 -18.21
N VAL A 132 -11.45 -4.85 -18.71
CA VAL A 132 -11.07 -3.48 -19.06
C VAL A 132 -10.82 -3.39 -20.55
N LYS A 133 -11.70 -2.69 -21.25
CA LYS A 133 -11.58 -2.47 -22.69
C LYS A 133 -10.78 -1.19 -22.93
N VAL A 134 -9.72 -1.33 -23.72
CA VAL A 134 -8.81 -0.24 -24.07
C VAL A 134 -8.64 -0.13 -25.59
N GLY A 135 -8.24 1.05 -26.08
CA GLY A 135 -7.87 1.19 -27.49
C GLY A 135 -6.73 0.24 -27.90
N ARG A 136 -6.70 -0.15 -29.17
CA ARG A 136 -5.72 -1.09 -29.75
C ARG A 136 -4.29 -0.61 -29.57
N LYS A 137 -4.03 0.70 -29.59
CA LYS A 137 -2.70 1.27 -29.30
C LYS A 137 -2.29 1.02 -27.85
N VAL A 138 -3.18 1.24 -26.89
CA VAL A 138 -2.95 0.97 -25.46
C VAL A 138 -2.77 -0.53 -25.22
N HIS A 139 -3.60 -1.37 -25.82
CA HIS A 139 -3.45 -2.83 -25.74
C HIS A 139 -2.12 -3.28 -26.33
N ASN A 140 -1.71 -2.76 -27.49
CA ASN A 140 -0.41 -3.10 -28.09
C ASN A 140 0.78 -2.54 -27.29
N GLN A 141 0.59 -1.47 -26.51
CA GLN A 141 1.59 -1.00 -25.55
C GLN A 141 1.73 -1.98 -24.37
N LEU A 142 0.65 -2.67 -23.98
CA LEU A 142 0.62 -3.68 -22.92
C LEU A 142 0.98 -5.11 -23.39
N PHE A 143 0.76 -5.46 -24.66
CA PHE A 143 0.86 -6.86 -25.12
C PHE A 143 1.58 -7.03 -26.46
N GLY A 144 2.04 -5.96 -27.10
CA GLY A 144 2.67 -6.02 -28.42
C GLY A 144 4.08 -6.63 -28.39
N LEU A 145 4.43 -7.34 -29.48
CA LEU A 145 5.69 -8.09 -29.66
C LEU A 145 6.98 -7.24 -29.57
N GLN A 146 6.88 -5.91 -29.55
CA GLN A 146 8.03 -4.99 -29.43
C GLN A 146 7.85 -3.86 -28.40
N ASN A 147 6.80 -3.85 -27.58
CA ASN A 147 6.53 -2.74 -26.66
C ASN A 147 6.38 -3.16 -25.19
N LYS A 148 7.37 -2.71 -24.39
CA LYS A 148 7.23 -1.85 -23.19
C LYS A 148 5.90 -1.89 -22.38
N SER A 149 5.34 -3.06 -22.06
CA SER A 149 4.25 -3.28 -21.08
C SER A 149 4.61 -2.93 -19.62
N THR A 150 5.31 -1.83 -19.40
CA THR A 150 6.10 -1.68 -18.19
C THR A 150 6.02 -0.29 -17.58
N TYR A 151 5.37 0.75 -18.10
CA TYR A 151 5.44 2.09 -17.44
C TYR A 151 4.90 2.16 -15.99
N ALA A 152 3.76 1.54 -15.69
CA ALA A 152 3.27 1.34 -14.32
C ALA A 152 4.14 0.43 -13.47
N VAL A 153 5.05 -0.30 -14.10
CA VAL A 153 6.03 -1.18 -13.43
C VAL A 153 7.42 -0.55 -13.43
N LYS A 154 7.64 0.53 -14.20
CA LYS A 154 8.91 1.23 -14.37
C LYS A 154 9.08 2.35 -13.37
N MET A 155 7.98 2.93 -12.87
CA MET A 155 8.03 4.01 -11.90
C MET A 155 7.15 3.64 -10.71
N GLY A 156 7.78 3.19 -9.62
CA GLY A 156 7.11 2.97 -8.33
C GLY A 156 7.28 4.19 -7.43
N THR A 157 6.32 4.45 -6.54
CA THR A 157 6.47 5.47 -5.50
C THR A 157 6.01 4.98 -4.15
N ILE A 158 6.76 5.34 -3.10
CA ILE A 158 6.39 5.10 -1.71
C ILE A 158 6.13 6.47 -1.08
N LYS A 159 4.88 6.73 -0.69
CA LYS A 159 4.48 8.04 -0.14
C LYS A 159 3.70 7.89 1.15
N GLY A 160 4.00 8.71 2.16
CA GLY A 160 3.23 8.76 3.40
C GLY A 160 4.09 9.02 4.63
N GLY A 161 3.62 8.59 5.80
CA GLY A 161 4.35 8.68 7.06
C GLY A 161 5.13 7.39 7.37
N MET A 162 6.42 7.53 7.67
CA MET A 162 7.25 6.45 8.22
C MET A 162 8.18 7.01 9.30
N ASN A 163 8.19 6.37 10.46
CA ASN A 163 9.06 6.74 11.59
C ASN A 163 8.96 8.24 11.98
N HIS A 164 7.74 8.74 12.16
CA HIS A 164 7.45 10.18 12.45
C HIS A 164 7.94 11.17 11.39
N SER A 165 8.28 10.71 10.18
CA SER A 165 8.75 11.53 9.08
C SER A 165 7.98 11.25 7.80
N GLN A 166 8.03 12.17 6.85
CA GLN A 166 7.46 11.94 5.52
C GLN A 166 8.42 11.07 4.68
N ALA A 167 7.87 10.03 4.07
CA ALA A 167 8.47 9.28 2.99
C ALA A 167 7.88 9.77 1.66
N ASP A 168 8.74 10.11 0.70
CA ASP A 168 8.37 10.32 -0.71
C ASP A 168 9.52 9.79 -1.56
N LEU A 169 9.49 8.50 -1.87
CA LEU A 169 10.48 7.82 -2.69
C LEU A 169 9.90 7.54 -4.07
N LYS A 170 10.75 7.67 -5.08
CA LYS A 170 10.49 7.30 -6.47
C LYS A 170 11.51 6.26 -6.89
N ILE A 171 11.02 5.09 -7.28
CA ILE A 171 11.79 3.96 -7.79
C ILE A 171 11.61 3.94 -9.29
N ASN A 172 12.66 4.30 -10.02
CA ASN A 172 12.72 4.16 -11.47
C ASN A 172 13.38 2.83 -11.81
N LYS A 173 12.59 1.84 -12.23
CA LYS A 173 13.03 0.50 -12.64
C LYS A 173 13.53 0.45 -14.10
N LEU A 174 13.49 1.56 -14.85
CA LEU A 174 14.21 1.65 -16.13
C LEU A 174 15.68 1.95 -15.90
N ASP A 175 15.91 3.06 -15.18
CA ASP A 175 17.25 3.58 -14.92
C ASP A 175 17.84 2.96 -13.66
N TRP A 176 17.06 2.11 -12.98
CA TRP A 176 17.39 1.46 -11.73
C TRP A 176 17.86 2.46 -10.66
N THR A 177 17.10 3.54 -10.50
CA THR A 177 17.39 4.60 -9.51
C THR A 177 16.31 4.71 -8.47
N ILE A 178 16.70 5.12 -7.26
CA ILE A 178 15.78 5.43 -6.16
C ILE A 178 16.08 6.86 -5.72
N THR A 179 15.10 7.75 -5.87
CA THR A 179 15.24 9.18 -5.59
C THR A 179 14.12 9.67 -4.68
N GLY A 180 14.30 10.82 -4.03
CA GLY A 180 13.24 11.47 -3.26
C GLY A 180 13.69 11.86 -1.85
N GLY A 181 12.83 11.67 -0.86
CA GLY A 181 13.07 12.04 0.53
C GLY A 181 12.60 10.97 1.52
N LEU A 182 13.38 10.78 2.57
CA LEU A 182 13.05 9.93 3.72
C LEU A 182 13.72 10.52 4.97
N ASN A 183 13.06 10.50 6.14
CA ASN A 183 13.60 11.06 7.39
C ASN A 183 14.10 12.51 7.23
N ASN A 184 13.33 13.33 6.51
CA ASN A 184 13.68 14.72 6.16
C ASN A 184 15.03 14.89 5.44
N SER A 185 15.51 13.82 4.81
CA SER A 185 16.81 13.75 4.13
C SER A 185 16.63 13.29 2.68
N PRO A 186 17.46 13.78 1.74
CA PRO A 186 17.40 13.31 0.37
C PRO A 186 17.84 11.85 0.26
N VAL A 187 17.20 11.15 -0.67
CA VAL A 187 17.60 9.82 -1.15
C VAL A 187 17.93 9.97 -2.63
N ASN A 188 19.10 9.47 -3.03
CA ASN A 188 19.53 9.37 -4.42
C ASN A 188 20.48 8.19 -4.54
N MET A 189 19.98 7.09 -5.11
CA MET A 189 20.72 5.84 -5.27
C MET A 189 20.56 5.29 -6.68
N SER A 190 21.55 4.53 -7.11
CA SER A 190 21.57 3.78 -8.36
C SER A 190 21.87 2.31 -8.07
N VAL A 191 21.16 1.42 -8.77
CA VAL A 191 21.28 -0.04 -8.68
C VAL A 191 21.85 -0.55 -9.99
N ASN A 192 23.03 -1.16 -9.94
CA ASN A 192 23.65 -1.80 -11.10
C ASN A 192 23.48 -3.31 -10.99
N HIS A 193 22.57 -3.88 -11.79
CA HIS A 193 22.32 -5.33 -11.81
C HIS A 193 23.46 -6.15 -12.41
N ALA A 194 24.24 -5.58 -13.35
CA ALA A 194 25.36 -6.28 -13.96
C ALA A 194 26.53 -6.43 -12.96
N GLU A 195 26.80 -5.38 -12.20
CA GLU A 195 27.83 -5.37 -11.17
C GLU A 195 27.33 -5.85 -9.80
N LYS A 196 26.02 -6.07 -9.67
CA LYS A 196 25.36 -6.47 -8.42
C LYS A 196 25.61 -5.47 -7.28
N THR A 197 25.52 -4.18 -7.56
CA THR A 197 25.82 -3.10 -6.60
C THR A 197 24.67 -2.10 -6.45
N ILE A 198 24.62 -1.46 -5.29
CA ILE A 198 23.76 -0.30 -4.99
C ILE A 198 24.66 0.80 -4.45
N THR A 199 24.65 1.96 -5.09
CA THR A 199 25.52 3.08 -4.74
C THR A 199 24.72 4.38 -4.65
N GLY A 200 25.22 5.36 -3.89
CA GLY A 200 24.64 6.70 -3.80
C GLY A 200 24.57 7.20 -2.36
N GLY A 201 23.45 7.81 -2.00
CA GLY A 201 23.23 8.32 -0.64
C GLY A 201 21.77 8.25 -0.19
N ALA A 202 21.59 8.00 1.10
CA ALA A 202 20.30 8.03 1.79
C ALA A 202 20.51 8.49 3.23
N ASN A 203 19.55 9.22 3.81
CA ASN A 203 19.64 9.71 5.20
C ASN A 203 20.94 10.48 5.52
N LEU A 204 21.42 11.31 4.58
CA LEU A 204 22.70 12.05 4.65
C LEU A 204 23.94 11.16 4.80
N SER A 205 23.84 9.90 4.40
CA SER A 205 24.91 8.91 4.52
C SER A 205 25.18 8.25 3.17
N PRO A 206 26.44 7.88 2.88
CA PRO A 206 26.75 7.11 1.68
C PRO A 206 26.11 5.71 1.75
N VAL A 207 25.70 5.23 0.59
CA VAL A 207 25.24 3.85 0.37
C VAL A 207 26.23 3.18 -0.58
N ASN A 208 26.76 2.04 -0.15
CA ASN A 208 27.61 1.17 -0.93
C ASN A 208 27.32 -0.27 -0.52
N LEU A 209 26.35 -0.87 -1.21
CA LEU A 209 25.90 -2.24 -0.99
C LEU A 209 26.20 -3.09 -2.21
N LYS A 210 26.28 -4.39 -1.98
CA LYS A 210 26.25 -5.45 -2.96
C LYS A 210 25.02 -6.30 -2.73
N PHE A 211 24.59 -7.02 -3.76
CA PHE A 211 23.50 -7.96 -3.61
C PHE A 211 23.67 -9.22 -4.43
N ASP A 212 23.25 -10.35 -3.88
CA ASP A 212 23.05 -11.57 -4.63
C ASP A 212 21.56 -11.79 -4.83
N TRP A 213 21.17 -12.09 -6.06
CA TRP A 213 19.77 -12.24 -6.43
C TRP A 213 19.52 -13.60 -7.07
N SER A 214 18.42 -14.21 -6.66
CA SER A 214 17.81 -15.39 -7.26
C SER A 214 16.29 -15.24 -7.25
N LYS A 215 15.57 -16.22 -7.80
CA LYS A 215 14.10 -16.23 -7.76
C LYS A 215 13.57 -16.50 -6.35
N GLU A 216 14.27 -17.30 -5.54
CA GLU A 216 13.81 -17.63 -4.18
C GLU A 216 14.26 -16.62 -3.13
N GLU A 217 15.40 -15.96 -3.35
CA GLU A 217 15.99 -15.08 -2.34
C GLU A 217 16.84 -13.94 -2.89
N VAL A 218 16.92 -12.86 -2.11
CA VAL A 218 17.81 -11.72 -2.34
C VAL A 218 18.63 -11.46 -1.08
N THR A 219 19.95 -11.49 -1.18
CA THR A 219 20.85 -11.12 -0.09
C THR A 219 21.47 -9.77 -0.38
N VAL A 220 21.34 -8.81 0.53
CA VAL A 220 21.92 -7.46 0.43
C VAL A 220 22.96 -7.30 1.53
N TYR A 221 24.14 -6.78 1.20
CA TYR A 221 25.23 -6.60 2.16
C TYR A 221 26.19 -5.46 1.81
N GLY A 222 26.77 -4.79 2.81
CA GLY A 222 27.72 -3.68 2.61
C GLY A 222 27.55 -2.58 3.64
N GLY A 223 27.66 -1.32 3.23
CA GLY A 223 27.46 -0.15 4.09
C GLY A 223 26.28 0.73 3.65
N ALA A 224 25.43 1.10 4.60
CA ALA A 224 24.40 2.12 4.44
C ALA A 224 24.14 2.81 5.79
N ASN A 225 23.71 4.07 5.80
CA ASN A 225 23.47 4.83 7.05
C ASN A 225 24.71 4.82 8.00
N LEU A 226 25.93 4.94 7.44
CA LEU A 226 27.21 4.84 8.16
C LEU A 226 27.42 3.53 8.95
N SER A 227 26.69 2.48 8.59
CA SER A 227 26.64 1.23 9.34
C SER A 227 26.75 0.02 8.42
N PRO A 228 27.32 -1.10 8.89
CA PRO A 228 27.28 -2.36 8.15
C PRO A 228 25.84 -2.88 8.10
N VAL A 229 25.43 -3.33 6.92
CA VAL A 229 24.13 -3.97 6.67
C VAL A 229 24.37 -5.32 6.01
N ARG A 230 23.64 -6.34 6.45
CA ARG A 230 23.57 -7.65 5.79
C ARG A 230 22.25 -8.30 6.11
N TYR A 231 21.40 -8.55 5.12
CA TYR A 231 20.19 -9.35 5.30
C TYR A 231 19.85 -10.13 4.04
N THR A 232 19.09 -11.20 4.23
CA THR A 232 18.53 -12.02 3.15
C THR A 232 17.02 -11.98 3.24
N VAL A 233 16.36 -11.74 2.13
CA VAL A 233 14.92 -11.90 1.96
C VAL A 233 14.66 -13.19 1.21
N ASN A 234 14.05 -14.17 1.86
CA ASN A 234 13.66 -15.45 1.29
C ASN A 234 12.15 -15.43 1.04
N TRP A 235 11.76 -15.36 -0.22
CA TRP A 235 10.37 -15.19 -0.65
C TRP A 235 9.54 -16.44 -0.40
N LYS A 236 10.14 -17.61 -0.60
CA LYS A 236 9.49 -18.91 -0.40
C LYS A 236 9.12 -19.15 1.06
N ASN A 237 10.04 -18.82 1.96
CA ASN A 237 9.83 -18.99 3.40
C ASN A 237 9.11 -17.81 4.04
N GLY A 238 8.95 -16.70 3.30
CA GLY A 238 8.34 -15.50 3.84
C GLY A 238 9.16 -14.88 4.97
N LEU A 239 10.48 -14.76 4.77
CA LEU A 239 11.40 -14.40 5.84
C LEU A 239 12.47 -13.41 5.35
N LEU A 240 12.55 -12.26 5.99
CA LEU A 240 13.70 -11.37 5.93
C LEU A 240 14.52 -11.57 7.21
N GLN A 241 15.81 -11.84 7.12
CA GLN A 241 16.65 -11.96 8.32
C GLN A 241 18.10 -11.52 8.09
N GLY A 242 18.73 -11.00 9.14
CA GLY A 242 20.13 -10.57 9.13
C GLY A 242 20.44 -9.56 10.22
N SER A 243 21.20 -8.52 9.86
CA SER A 243 21.65 -7.46 10.76
C SER A 243 21.80 -6.12 10.05
N SER A 244 21.57 -5.04 10.78
CA SER A 244 21.87 -3.66 10.39
C SER A 244 22.43 -2.93 11.60
N ASN A 245 23.53 -2.19 11.42
CA ASN A 245 24.23 -1.51 12.52
C ASN A 245 24.57 -2.45 13.69
N ASN A 246 25.02 -3.67 13.38
CA ASN A 246 25.29 -4.75 14.33
C ASN A 246 24.09 -5.24 15.15
N SER A 247 22.90 -4.71 14.89
CA SER A 247 21.66 -5.15 15.53
C SER A 247 20.90 -6.12 14.63
N PRO A 248 20.20 -7.11 15.19
CA PRO A 248 19.55 -8.12 14.39
C PRO A 248 18.27 -7.54 13.74
N VAL A 249 17.96 -8.05 12.55
CA VAL A 249 16.73 -7.76 11.80
C VAL A 249 16.10 -9.09 11.45
N LYS A 250 14.82 -9.27 11.75
CA LYS A 250 14.04 -10.44 11.36
C LYS A 250 12.60 -10.02 11.12
N LEU A 251 12.06 -10.30 9.93
CA LEU A 251 10.65 -10.10 9.59
C LEU A 251 10.11 -11.38 8.97
N GLU A 252 8.96 -11.82 9.45
CA GLU A 252 8.17 -12.93 8.92
C GLU A 252 6.96 -12.34 8.20
N PHE A 253 6.70 -12.79 6.98
CA PHE A 253 5.61 -12.34 6.15
C PHE A 253 5.05 -13.50 5.35
N ASN A 254 3.74 -13.59 5.17
CA ASN A 254 3.16 -14.63 4.33
C ASN A 254 2.55 -14.00 3.08
N MET A 255 3.26 -14.11 1.96
CA MET A 255 2.76 -13.63 0.67
C MET A 255 1.53 -14.40 0.20
N SER A 256 1.26 -15.59 0.76
CA SER A 256 0.09 -16.43 0.44
C SER A 256 -0.12 -16.55 -1.08
N GLU A 257 0.98 -16.72 -1.80
CA GLU A 257 0.97 -16.73 -3.26
C GLU A 257 0.13 -17.90 -3.75
N GLY A 258 -0.86 -17.61 -4.59
CA GLY A 258 -1.78 -18.62 -5.13
C GLY A 258 -3.05 -18.87 -4.32
N LEU A 259 -3.23 -18.23 -3.16
CA LEU A 259 -4.52 -18.20 -2.45
C LEU A 259 -5.32 -16.97 -2.89
N ALA A 260 -6.50 -17.21 -3.48
CA ALA A 260 -7.35 -16.15 -4.04
C ALA A 260 -7.80 -15.08 -3.03
N ASP A 261 -7.78 -15.40 -1.74
CA ASP A 261 -8.33 -14.55 -0.68
C ASP A 261 -7.28 -13.83 0.17
N ALA A 262 -5.98 -13.98 -0.15
CA ALA A 262 -4.92 -13.36 0.64
C ALA A 262 -4.50 -11.98 0.10
N THR A 263 -5.40 -11.00 0.30
CA THR A 263 -5.21 -9.60 -0.09
C THR A 263 -4.41 -8.79 0.93
N ILE A 264 -4.40 -9.26 2.17
CA ILE A 264 -3.65 -8.68 3.28
C ILE A 264 -2.42 -9.53 3.57
N VAL A 265 -1.25 -8.89 3.62
CA VAL A 265 0.00 -9.48 4.11
C VAL A 265 0.34 -8.84 5.44
N THR A 266 0.47 -9.65 6.47
CA THR A 266 1.04 -9.19 7.73
C THR A 266 2.54 -9.46 7.75
N VAL A 267 3.32 -8.45 8.12
CA VAL A 267 4.77 -8.54 8.30
C VAL A 267 5.06 -8.33 9.77
N LYS A 268 5.64 -9.31 10.46
CA LYS A 268 5.92 -9.25 11.90
C LYS A 268 7.36 -9.57 12.21
N GLY A 269 7.91 -8.96 13.25
CA GLY A 269 9.22 -9.34 13.77
C GLY A 269 9.88 -8.18 14.49
N TYR A 270 11.17 -7.97 14.21
CA TYR A 270 11.94 -6.92 14.85
C TYR A 270 13.02 -6.37 13.92
N ALA A 271 13.36 -5.11 14.15
CA ALA A 271 14.49 -4.42 13.56
C ALA A 271 15.17 -3.60 14.65
N ASN A 272 16.49 -3.75 14.81
CA ASN A 272 17.24 -3.06 15.87
C ASN A 272 16.68 -3.30 17.29
N HIS A 273 16.29 -4.54 17.60
CA HIS A 273 15.62 -4.93 18.85
C HIS A 273 14.24 -4.28 19.10
N ALA A 274 13.74 -3.48 18.17
CA ALA A 274 12.42 -2.88 18.26
C ALA A 274 11.41 -3.66 17.41
N PRO A 275 10.15 -3.78 17.85
CA PRO A 275 9.15 -4.56 17.15
C PRO A 275 8.77 -3.91 15.81
N VAL A 276 8.42 -4.78 14.86
CA VAL A 276 7.84 -4.41 13.56
C VAL A 276 6.55 -5.19 13.39
N GLU A 277 5.46 -4.48 13.15
CA GLU A 277 4.18 -5.07 12.74
C GLU A 277 3.58 -4.19 11.66
N LEU A 278 3.61 -4.67 10.43
CA LEU A 278 3.05 -3.99 9.27
C LEU A 278 1.93 -4.81 8.68
N VAL A 279 0.94 -4.12 8.13
CA VAL A 279 -0.16 -4.69 7.37
C VAL A 279 -0.10 -4.06 5.99
N TYR A 280 0.21 -4.88 4.98
CA TYR A 280 0.22 -4.48 3.59
C TYR A 280 -1.04 -4.98 2.89
N ASN A 281 -1.77 -4.06 2.28
CA ASN A 281 -2.92 -4.35 1.44
C ASN A 281 -2.49 -4.34 -0.04
N LYS A 282 -2.46 -5.52 -0.65
CA LYS A 282 -2.04 -5.71 -2.06
C LYS A 282 -2.94 -4.97 -3.06
N VAL A 283 -4.16 -4.64 -2.65
CA VAL A 283 -5.18 -4.01 -3.51
C VAL A 283 -4.84 -2.57 -3.78
N ASN A 284 -4.76 -1.78 -2.72
CA ASN A 284 -4.58 -0.34 -2.79
C ASN A 284 -3.12 0.07 -2.56
N GLY A 285 -2.24 -0.90 -2.32
CA GLY A 285 -0.82 -0.66 -2.04
C GLY A 285 -0.57 -0.03 -0.68
N HIS A 286 -1.57 0.08 0.19
CA HIS A 286 -1.41 0.68 1.51
C HIS A 286 -0.59 -0.23 2.42
N ILE A 287 0.39 0.33 3.12
CA ILE A 287 1.13 -0.31 4.20
C ILE A 287 0.96 0.52 5.47
N GLY A 288 0.38 -0.10 6.50
CA GLY A 288 0.13 0.52 7.79
C GLY A 288 0.73 -0.27 8.95
N GLY A 289 0.74 0.30 10.15
CA GLY A 289 1.14 -0.39 11.37
C GLY A 289 2.21 0.38 12.13
N TYR A 290 3.23 -0.31 12.60
CA TYR A 290 4.33 0.31 13.33
C TYR A 290 5.68 -0.37 13.06
N MET A 291 6.72 0.45 13.09
CA MET A 291 8.11 0.04 12.97
C MET A 291 8.92 0.87 13.97
N ASN A 292 9.71 0.21 14.81
CA ASN A 292 10.53 0.90 15.82
C ASN A 292 9.69 1.78 16.77
N TYR A 293 8.55 1.27 17.25
CA TYR A 293 7.57 2.00 18.07
C TYR A 293 6.94 3.25 17.42
N SER A 294 7.22 3.49 16.14
CA SER A 294 6.69 4.62 15.39
C SER A 294 5.65 4.16 14.38
N PRO A 295 4.58 4.95 14.15
CA PRO A 295 3.56 4.59 13.18
C PRO A 295 4.12 4.58 11.75
N VAL A 296 3.59 3.66 10.95
CA VAL A 296 3.77 3.58 9.50
C VAL A 296 2.39 3.73 8.88
N ASP A 297 2.29 4.63 7.90
CA ASP A 297 1.08 4.87 7.11
C ASP A 297 1.52 5.38 5.74
N ALA A 298 1.70 4.48 4.78
CA ALA A 298 2.21 4.81 3.46
C ALA A 298 1.50 4.05 2.34
N SER A 299 1.56 4.61 1.14
CA SER A 299 1.03 4.03 -0.09
C SER A 299 2.17 3.66 -1.03
N LEU A 300 2.17 2.41 -1.46
CA LEU A 300 3.02 1.84 -2.50
C LEU A 300 2.24 1.91 -3.81
N VAL A 301 2.47 2.97 -4.58
CA VAL A 301 1.86 3.15 -5.89
C VAL A 301 2.83 2.58 -6.93
N ASN A 302 2.37 1.64 -7.76
CA ASN A 302 3.22 1.04 -8.81
C ASN A 302 4.49 0.32 -8.29
N CYS A 303 4.51 0.01 -6.99
CA CYS A 303 5.46 -0.89 -6.34
C CYS A 303 4.71 -1.83 -5.40
N ASP A 304 5.38 -2.87 -4.93
CA ASP A 304 4.80 -3.88 -4.05
C ASP A 304 5.69 -4.17 -2.83
N LEU A 305 5.27 -5.17 -2.03
CA LEU A 305 6.01 -5.56 -0.86
C LEU A 305 7.41 -6.12 -1.19
N TYR A 306 7.62 -6.65 -2.40
CA TYR A 306 8.95 -7.10 -2.83
C TYR A 306 9.91 -5.91 -2.94
N ASP A 307 9.49 -4.84 -3.62
CA ASP A 307 10.27 -3.62 -3.73
C ASP A 307 10.56 -3.03 -2.33
N PHE A 308 9.56 -2.99 -1.46
CA PHE A 308 9.70 -2.46 -0.10
C PHE A 308 10.70 -3.26 0.75
N LEU A 309 10.58 -4.60 0.78
CA LEU A 309 11.44 -5.47 1.58
C LEU A 309 12.85 -5.59 0.99
N GLN A 310 13.01 -5.53 -0.32
CA GLN A 310 14.32 -5.55 -0.96
C GLN A 310 15.16 -4.34 -0.56
N TYR A 311 14.54 -3.17 -0.39
CA TYR A 311 15.21 -1.93 0.02
C TYR A 311 14.99 -1.59 1.50
N PHE A 312 14.71 -2.60 2.33
CA PHE A 312 14.35 -2.39 3.74
C PHE A 312 15.38 -1.56 4.53
N PHE A 313 16.66 -1.61 4.14
CA PHE A 313 17.73 -0.80 4.76
C PHE A 313 17.47 0.72 4.78
N LEU A 314 16.65 1.23 3.85
CA LEU A 314 16.26 2.65 3.82
C LEU A 314 15.50 3.05 5.09
N PHE A 315 14.68 2.14 5.62
CA PHE A 315 13.72 2.39 6.70
C PHE A 315 14.25 1.99 8.09
N LEU A 316 15.50 1.53 8.18
CA LEU A 316 16.10 1.02 9.42
C LEU A 316 16.72 2.10 10.33
N LYS A 317 16.43 3.39 10.08
CA LYS A 317 16.98 4.51 10.85
C LYS A 317 15.94 5.06 11.82
#